data_AF-A0A2N1NPM0-F1
#
_entry.id   AF-A0A2N1NPM0-F1
#
_cell.length_a   1.000
_cell.length_b   1.000
_cell.length_c   1.000
_cell.angle_alpha   90.00
_cell.angle_beta   90.00
_cell.angle_gamma   90.00
#
_symmetry.space_group_name_H-M   'P 1'
#
loop_
_entity.id
_entity.type
_entity.pdbx_description
1 polymer ?
#
loop_
_entity_poly.entity_id
_entity_poly.type
_entity_poly.pdbx_seq_one_letter_code
_entity_poly.pdbx_strand_id
1 'polypeptide(L)'
;MYFKYVDAISAQRIIRNENMGGMYIIRYNEICESLKKEIFEDVIMEKYGFKGVRIVRLLYEKSKLDEKAVKARQKLTELMSGGFVQIQEVPRSADRAPSRTFYLWDIDYKKCYDVLLNNYHQTLANIHQVRFDYESGASKTPRKERKRRCITTIE
;
A
#
# COMPACT_ATOMS: atom_id res chain seq x y z
N MET A 1 -19.35 -9.97 29.11
CA MET A 1 -19.63 -11.04 28.14
C MET A 1 -19.18 -10.71 26.71
N TYR A 2 -19.20 -9.44 26.28
CA TYR A 2 -18.74 -9.01 24.92
C TYR A 2 -17.22 -9.12 24.67
N PHE A 3 -16.39 -9.12 25.70
CA PHE A 3 -14.93 -9.20 25.54
C PHE A 3 -14.42 -10.57 25.02
N LYS A 4 -15.19 -11.65 25.17
CA LYS A 4 -14.79 -12.99 24.69
C LYS A 4 -14.89 -13.17 23.17
N TYR A 5 -15.66 -12.34 22.46
CA TYR A 5 -15.83 -12.45 21.00
C TYR A 5 -14.75 -11.68 20.24
N VAL A 6 -14.28 -10.57 20.80
CA VAL A 6 -13.11 -9.85 20.26
C VAL A 6 -11.86 -10.75 20.37
N ASP A 7 -11.74 -11.50 21.48
CA ASP A 7 -10.67 -12.48 21.72
C ASP A 7 -10.52 -13.57 20.65
N ALA A 8 -11.51 -13.86 19.79
CA ALA A 8 -11.42 -14.97 18.82
C ALA A 8 -10.85 -14.55 17.44
N ILE A 9 -11.01 -13.28 17.05
CA ILE A 9 -10.44 -12.73 15.79
C ILE A 9 -9.15 -11.94 16.08
N SER A 10 -8.98 -11.47 17.33
CA SER A 10 -7.76 -10.81 17.82
C SER A 10 -6.93 -11.67 18.79
N ALA A 11 -7.03 -13.00 18.69
CA ALA A 11 -6.60 -14.00 19.69
C ALA A 11 -5.11 -14.01 20.08
N GLN A 12 -4.28 -13.16 19.48
CA GLN A 12 -2.88 -13.00 19.88
C GLN A 12 -2.56 -11.65 20.52
N ARG A 13 -3.47 -10.68 20.59
CA ARG A 13 -3.13 -9.27 20.90
C ARG A 13 -3.22 -8.87 22.38
N ILE A 14 -3.94 -9.64 23.20
CA ILE A 14 -4.10 -9.40 24.65
C ILE A 14 -3.53 -10.60 25.40
N ILE A 15 -2.44 -10.41 26.15
CA ILE A 15 -1.84 -11.45 26.99
C ILE A 15 -2.36 -11.28 28.41
N ARG A 16 -2.88 -12.35 29.02
CA ARG A 16 -3.13 -12.41 30.46
C ARG A 16 -1.79 -12.57 31.17
N ASN A 17 -1.47 -11.66 32.08
CA ASN A 17 -0.28 -11.81 32.92
C ASN A 17 -0.64 -12.69 34.13
N GLU A 18 -0.21 -13.94 34.12
CA GLU A 18 -0.53 -14.93 35.16
C GLU A 18 0.12 -14.60 36.52
N ASN A 19 1.17 -13.78 36.53
CA ASN A 19 1.95 -13.47 37.73
C ASN A 19 1.44 -12.23 38.51
N MET A 20 0.46 -11.50 37.97
CA MET A 20 -0.10 -10.29 38.59
C MET A 20 -1.64 -10.29 38.52
N GLY A 21 -2.27 -11.21 39.24
CA GLY A 21 -3.66 -11.08 39.68
C GLY A 21 -4.69 -10.67 38.61
N GLY A 22 -4.66 -11.28 37.42
CA GLY A 22 -5.67 -11.03 36.38
C GLY A 22 -5.48 -9.73 35.58
N MET A 23 -4.28 -9.14 35.60
CA MET A 23 -3.93 -7.99 34.75
C MET A 23 -3.74 -8.43 33.29
N TYR A 24 -4.27 -7.63 32.35
CA TYR A 24 -4.14 -7.84 30.91
C TYR A 24 -3.12 -6.85 30.33
N ILE A 25 -2.19 -7.34 29.52
CA ILE A 25 -1.24 -6.50 28.78
C ILE A 25 -1.70 -6.42 27.34
N ILE A 26 -1.87 -5.19 26.85
CA ILE A 26 -2.25 -4.88 25.48
C ILE A 26 -0.98 -4.51 24.70
N ARG A 27 -0.66 -5.28 23.65
CA ARG A 27 0.49 -4.97 22.78
C ARG A 27 0.08 -3.95 21.71
N TYR A 28 0.08 -2.67 22.09
CA TYR A 28 -0.41 -1.58 21.24
C TYR A 28 0.27 -1.51 19.87
N ASN A 29 1.60 -1.69 19.82
CA ASN A 29 2.36 -1.59 18.57
C ASN A 29 1.93 -2.63 17.53
N GLU A 30 1.77 -3.89 17.94
CA GLU A 30 1.35 -4.98 17.05
C GLU A 30 -0.09 -4.79 16.55
N ILE A 31 -0.96 -4.24 17.41
CA ILE A 31 -2.33 -3.89 17.04
C ILE A 31 -2.31 -2.79 15.98
N CYS A 32 -1.54 -1.73 16.20
CA CYS A 32 -1.43 -0.63 15.24
C CYS A 32 -0.84 -1.08 13.90
N GLU A 33 0.20 -1.90 13.90
CA GLU A 33 0.78 -2.43 12.66
C GLU A 33 -0.21 -3.29 11.88
N SER A 34 -0.94 -4.15 12.60
CA SER A 34 -1.94 -4.98 11.96
C SER A 34 -3.11 -4.17 11.41
N LEU A 35 -3.56 -3.14 12.14
CA LEU A 35 -4.63 -2.26 11.71
C LEU A 35 -4.21 -1.46 10.47
N LYS A 36 -2.96 -0.96 10.44
CA LYS A 36 -2.41 -0.29 9.25
C LYS A 36 -2.36 -1.23 8.05
N LYS A 37 -2.02 -2.50 8.26
CA LYS A 37 -2.01 -3.52 7.20
C LYS A 37 -3.42 -3.80 6.67
N GLU A 38 -4.41 -3.95 7.55
CA GLU A 38 -5.80 -4.18 7.18
C GLU A 38 -6.37 -3.02 6.35
N ILE A 39 -6.22 -1.78 6.84
CA ILE A 39 -6.64 -0.58 6.11
C ILE A 39 -5.97 -0.49 4.74
N PHE A 40 -4.67 -0.82 4.66
CA PHE A 40 -3.95 -0.82 3.39
C PHE A 40 -4.50 -1.88 2.42
N GLU A 41 -4.76 -3.09 2.89
CA GLU A 41 -5.35 -4.15 2.06
C GLU A 41 -6.73 -3.77 1.56
N ASP A 42 -7.55 -3.10 2.37
CA ASP A 42 -8.87 -2.59 1.98
C ASP A 42 -8.76 -1.53 0.87
N VAL A 43 -7.83 -0.58 0.99
CA VAL A 43 -7.59 0.43 -0.05
C VAL A 43 -7.13 -0.20 -1.35
N ILE A 44 -6.26 -1.22 -1.28
CA ILE A 44 -5.84 -1.97 -2.46
C ILE A 44 -6.99 -2.80 -3.04
N MET A 45 -7.86 -3.34 -2.19
CA MET A 45 -9.05 -4.08 -2.61
C MET A 45 -10.01 -3.19 -3.40
N GLU A 46 -10.25 -1.97 -2.92
CA GLU A 46 -11.12 -1.00 -3.59
C GLU A 46 -10.54 -0.55 -4.94
N LYS A 47 -9.22 -0.32 -5.02
CA LYS A 47 -8.57 0.21 -6.23
C LYS A 47 -8.20 -0.84 -7.29
N TYR A 48 -7.67 -1.97 -6.85
CA TYR A 48 -7.07 -3.00 -7.73
C TYR A 48 -7.83 -4.33 -7.69
N GLY A 49 -8.85 -4.44 -6.83
CA GLY A 49 -9.66 -5.64 -6.67
C GLY A 49 -8.94 -6.77 -5.94
N PHE A 50 -9.65 -7.90 -5.83
CA PHE A 50 -9.18 -9.10 -5.11
C PHE A 50 -7.83 -9.64 -5.61
N LYS A 51 -7.57 -9.55 -6.92
CA LYS A 51 -6.30 -10.00 -7.52
C LYS A 51 -5.11 -9.17 -7.02
N GLY A 52 -5.29 -7.86 -6.84
CA GLY A 52 -4.24 -6.96 -6.34
C GLY A 52 -3.86 -7.29 -4.89
N VAL A 53 -4.86 -7.47 -4.02
CA VAL A 53 -4.64 -7.86 -2.61
C VAL A 53 -3.91 -9.19 -2.51
N ARG A 54 -4.30 -10.18 -3.33
CA ARG A 54 -3.65 -11.49 -3.33
C ARG A 54 -2.16 -11.41 -3.71
N ILE A 55 -1.81 -10.56 -4.67
CA ILE A 55 -0.42 -10.33 -5.07
C ILE A 55 0.36 -9.65 -3.93
N VAL A 56 -0.21 -8.62 -3.30
CA VAL A 56 0.38 -7.92 -2.16
C VAL A 56 0.65 -8.86 -0.98
N ARG A 57 -0.33 -9.69 -0.60
CA ARG A 57 -0.16 -10.68 0.48
C ARG A 57 0.92 -11.70 0.13
N LEU A 58 0.95 -12.16 -1.12
CA LEU A 58 1.92 -13.13 -1.60
C LEU A 58 3.34 -12.55 -1.67
N LEU A 59 3.49 -11.27 -2.02
CA LEU A 59 4.77 -10.54 -1.96
C LEU A 59 5.24 -10.37 -0.52
N TYR A 60 4.35 -10.07 0.42
CA TYR A 60 4.70 -9.96 1.83
C TYR A 60 5.19 -11.29 2.42
N GLU A 61 4.52 -12.39 2.13
CA GLU A 61 4.88 -13.71 2.66
C GLU A 61 6.21 -14.24 2.08
N LYS A 62 6.46 -13.99 0.79
CA LYS A 62 7.64 -14.52 0.10
C LYS A 62 8.82 -13.56 0.01
N SER A 63 8.63 -12.31 0.43
CA SER A 63 9.57 -11.18 0.45
C SER A 63 10.19 -10.78 -0.90
N LYS A 64 10.63 -11.72 -1.75
CA LYS A 64 11.21 -11.42 -3.06
C LYS A 64 10.77 -12.45 -4.08
N LEU A 65 9.97 -12.01 -5.06
CA LEU A 65 9.44 -12.90 -6.08
C LEU A 65 10.01 -12.60 -7.44
N ASP A 66 10.50 -13.65 -8.09
CA ASP A 66 10.88 -13.59 -9.49
C ASP A 66 9.63 -13.32 -10.35
N GLU A 67 9.77 -12.40 -11.30
CA GLU A 67 8.78 -12.10 -12.31
C GLU A 67 8.28 -13.36 -13.04
N LYS A 68 9.15 -14.36 -13.26
CA LYS A 68 8.73 -15.64 -13.87
C LYS A 68 7.73 -16.43 -13.03
N ALA A 69 7.74 -16.27 -11.71
CA ALA A 69 6.84 -16.96 -10.80
C ALA A 69 5.44 -16.32 -10.74
N VAL A 70 5.33 -15.02 -11.05
CA VAL A 70 4.07 -14.28 -10.98
C VAL A 70 3.46 -14.14 -12.37
N LYS A 71 2.48 -15.00 -12.70
CA LYS A 71 1.75 -14.98 -13.99
C LYS A 71 0.90 -13.71 -14.24
N ALA A 72 0.90 -12.74 -13.33
CA ALA A 72 0.02 -11.56 -13.35
C ALA A 72 0.79 -10.24 -13.57
N ARG A 73 1.67 -10.21 -14.57
CA ARG A 73 2.50 -9.04 -14.93
C ARG A 73 1.73 -7.73 -15.04
N GLN A 74 0.60 -7.73 -15.74
CA GLN A 74 -0.23 -6.52 -15.91
C GLN A 74 -0.65 -5.90 -14.57
N LYS A 75 -1.06 -6.72 -13.60
CA LYS A 75 -1.46 -6.25 -12.27
C LYS A 75 -0.27 -5.79 -11.43
N LEU A 76 0.88 -6.43 -11.57
CA LEU A 76 2.12 -5.93 -10.96
C LEU A 76 2.51 -4.56 -11.50
N THR A 77 2.43 -4.36 -12.82
CA THR A 77 2.70 -3.06 -13.44
C THR A 77 1.71 -1.98 -12.98
N GLU A 78 0.43 -2.32 -12.83
CA GLU A 78 -0.59 -1.41 -12.26
C GLU A 78 -0.29 -1.05 -10.79
N LEU A 79 0.18 -2.00 -9.98
CA LEU A 79 0.56 -1.75 -8.59
C LEU A 79 1.84 -0.93 -8.48
N MET A 80 2.79 -1.15 -9.41
CA MET A 80 4.03 -0.39 -9.52
C MET A 80 3.76 1.07 -9.92
N SER A 81 2.85 1.32 -10.86
CA SER A 81 2.47 2.69 -11.24
C SER A 81 1.75 3.42 -10.09
N GLY A 82 1.09 2.68 -9.21
CA GLY A 82 0.55 3.19 -7.94
C GLY A 82 1.61 3.50 -6.87
N GLY A 83 2.86 3.10 -7.08
CA GLY A 83 3.96 3.30 -6.13
C GLY A 83 3.97 2.31 -4.95
N PHE A 84 3.17 1.23 -5.02
CA PHE A 84 3.03 0.26 -3.93
C PHE A 84 4.02 -0.90 -4.01
N VAL A 85 4.60 -1.15 -5.19
CA VAL A 85 5.52 -2.28 -5.40
C VAL A 85 6.77 -1.76 -6.10
N GLN A 86 7.93 -2.30 -5.69
CA GLN A 86 9.23 -1.95 -6.25
C GLN A 86 9.81 -3.13 -7.01
N ILE A 87 10.54 -2.83 -8.08
CA ILE A 87 11.29 -3.82 -8.85
C ILE A 87 12.78 -3.66 -8.55
N GLN A 88 13.42 -4.76 -8.19
CA GLN A 88 14.86 -4.83 -7.95
C GLN A 88 15.51 -5.65 -9.08
N GLU A 89 16.37 -4.99 -9.85
CA GLU A 89 17.16 -5.64 -10.88
C GLU A 89 18.47 -6.15 -10.30
N VAL A 90 18.71 -7.45 -10.43
CA VAL A 90 19.95 -8.09 -9.99
C VAL A 90 20.68 -8.65 -11.20
N PRO A 91 21.75 -7.99 -11.68
CA PRO A 91 22.51 -8.46 -12.82
C PRO A 91 23.33 -9.69 -12.44
N ARG A 92 23.26 -10.75 -13.26
CA ARG A 92 24.07 -11.97 -13.05
C ARG A 92 25.47 -11.84 -13.67
N SER A 93 25.68 -10.86 -14.54
CA SER A 93 26.91 -10.68 -15.30
C SER A 93 27.21 -9.18 -15.44
N ALA A 94 28.49 -8.84 -15.63
CA ALA A 94 28.96 -7.44 -15.64
C ALA A 94 28.42 -6.61 -16.81
N ASP A 95 27.98 -7.28 -17.87
CA ASP A 95 27.35 -6.71 -19.06
C ASP A 95 25.92 -6.20 -18.80
N ARG A 96 25.33 -6.45 -17.62
CA ARG A 96 23.96 -6.04 -17.23
C ARG A 96 22.91 -6.29 -18.32
N ALA A 97 23.11 -7.34 -19.12
CA ALA A 97 22.20 -7.67 -20.20
C ALA A 97 20.83 -8.08 -19.62
N PRO A 98 19.70 -7.59 -20.18
CA PRO A 98 18.37 -7.93 -19.68
C PRO A 98 18.08 -9.44 -19.68
N SER A 99 18.66 -10.18 -20.63
CA SER A 99 18.56 -11.64 -20.72
C SER A 99 19.23 -12.39 -19.57
N ARG A 100 20.17 -11.75 -18.86
CA ARG A 100 20.93 -12.28 -17.72
C ARG A 100 20.66 -11.48 -16.43
N THR A 101 19.54 -10.77 -16.37
CA THR A 101 19.14 -9.97 -15.20
C THR A 101 17.89 -10.58 -14.57
N PHE A 102 17.88 -10.69 -13.23
CA PHE A 102 16.70 -11.09 -12.49
C PHE A 102 15.90 -9.88 -12.08
N TYR A 103 14.58 -9.96 -12.29
CA TYR A 103 13.63 -8.95 -11.85
C TYR A 103 12.90 -9.48 -10.62
N LEU A 104 13.26 -8.93 -9.46
CA LEU A 104 12.67 -9.29 -8.18
C LEU A 104 11.64 -8.24 -7.79
N TRP A 105 10.43 -8.69 -7.50
CA TRP A 105 9.37 -7.84 -6.97
C TRP A 105 9.41 -7.87 -5.45
N ASP A 106 9.37 -6.69 -4.83
CA ASP A 106 9.40 -6.49 -3.39
C ASP A 106 8.36 -5.44 -2.97
N ILE A 107 7.87 -5.56 -1.74
CA ILE A 107 6.93 -4.64 -1.12
C ILE A 107 7.45 -4.17 0.23
N ASP A 108 7.64 -2.86 0.34
CA ASP A 108 7.95 -2.21 1.62
C ASP A 108 6.71 -1.48 2.14
N TYR A 109 6.06 -2.08 3.14
CA TYR A 109 4.86 -1.51 3.75
C TYR A 109 5.08 -0.10 4.30
N LYS A 110 6.28 0.23 4.80
CA LYS A 110 6.56 1.57 5.33
C LYS A 110 6.44 2.61 4.22
N LYS A 111 7.10 2.36 3.09
CA LYS A 111 7.01 3.22 1.90
C LYS A 111 5.59 3.26 1.35
N CYS A 112 4.88 2.13 1.34
CA CYS A 112 3.48 2.09 0.92
C CYS A 112 2.59 3.01 1.76
N TYR A 113 2.79 3.04 3.08
CA TYR A 113 2.05 3.93 3.97
C TYR A 113 2.37 5.40 3.68
N ASP A 114 3.62 5.75 3.41
CA ASP A 114 4.01 7.13 3.08
C ASP A 114 3.37 7.59 1.75
N VAL A 115 3.37 6.72 0.73
CA VAL A 115 2.72 7.00 -0.56
C VAL A 115 1.21 7.20 -0.38
N LEU A 116 0.58 6.32 0.40
CA LEU A 116 -0.85 6.39 0.69
C LEU A 116 -1.21 7.65 1.49
N LEU A 117 -0.40 8.01 2.49
CA LEU A 117 -0.56 9.23 3.26
C LEU A 117 -0.44 10.49 2.39
N ASN A 118 0.57 10.54 1.52
CA ASN A 118 0.76 11.65 0.58
C ASN A 118 -0.43 11.80 -0.38
N ASN A 119 -0.95 10.67 -0.88
CA ASN A 119 -2.14 10.67 -1.74
C ASN A 119 -3.37 11.23 -1.00
N TYR A 120 -3.56 10.89 0.28
CA TYR A 120 -4.65 11.44 1.08
C TYR A 120 -4.48 12.92 1.37
N HIS A 121 -3.28 13.38 1.71
CA HIS A 121 -3.01 14.81 1.90
C HIS A 121 -3.29 15.60 0.62
N GLN A 122 -2.85 15.10 -0.54
CA GLN A 122 -3.17 15.74 -1.82
C GLN A 122 -4.68 15.76 -2.08
N THR A 123 -5.38 14.69 -1.76
CA THR A 123 -6.84 14.60 -1.94
C THR A 123 -7.58 15.59 -1.05
N LEU A 124 -7.19 15.69 0.23
CA LEU A 124 -7.75 16.66 1.17
C LEU A 124 -7.47 18.10 0.72
N ALA A 125 -6.24 18.39 0.28
CA ALA A 125 -5.88 19.70 -0.24
C ALA A 125 -6.71 20.07 -1.47
N ASN A 126 -6.91 19.13 -2.40
CA ASN A 126 -7.75 19.33 -3.57
C ASN A 126 -9.21 19.62 -3.19
N ILE A 127 -9.78 18.85 -2.25
CA ILE A 127 -11.16 19.06 -1.78
C ILE A 127 -11.29 20.43 -1.10
N HIS A 128 -10.34 20.76 -0.23
CA HIS A 128 -10.33 22.05 0.48
C HIS A 128 -10.22 23.22 -0.50
N GLN A 129 -9.33 23.12 -1.49
CA GLN A 129 -9.16 24.16 -2.51
C GLN A 129 -10.44 24.34 -3.34
N VAL A 130 -11.04 23.24 -3.81
CA VAL A 130 -12.29 23.28 -4.56
C VAL A 130 -13.39 23.96 -3.75
N ARG A 131 -13.53 23.59 -2.47
CA ARG A 131 -14.51 24.19 -1.56
C ARG A 131 -14.26 25.69 -1.36
N PHE A 132 -13.01 26.09 -1.14
CA PHE A 132 -12.64 27.50 -0.97
C PHE A 132 -12.95 28.32 -2.23
N ASP A 133 -12.68 27.79 -3.42
CA ASP A 133 -12.97 28.46 -4.70
C ASP A 133 -14.49 28.65 -4.95
N TYR A 134 -15.32 27.73 -4.43
CA TYR A 134 -16.77 27.87 -4.43
C TYR A 134 -17.24 28.98 -3.46
N GLU A 135 -16.77 28.96 -2.22
CA GLU A 135 -17.17 29.90 -1.17
C GLU A 135 -16.71 31.34 -1.45
N SER A 136 -15.51 31.51 -2.04
CA SER A 136 -14.94 32.80 -2.42
C SER A 136 -15.55 33.40 -3.70
N GLY A 137 -16.45 32.70 -4.38
CA GLY A 137 -17.12 33.18 -5.60
C GLY A 137 -16.21 33.20 -6.85
N ALA A 138 -14.99 32.67 -6.77
CA ALA A 138 -14.04 32.60 -7.88
C ALA A 138 -14.43 31.58 -8.97
N SER A 139 -15.43 30.73 -8.70
CA SER A 139 -15.90 29.64 -9.57
C SER A 139 -16.64 30.06 -10.86
N LYS A 140 -16.62 31.34 -11.26
CA LYS A 140 -17.21 31.80 -12.54
C LYS A 140 -16.32 31.66 -13.77
N THR A 141 -15.14 31.06 -13.68
CA THR A 141 -14.32 30.77 -14.87
C THR A 141 -13.81 29.34 -14.87
N PRO A 142 -14.13 28.52 -15.91
CA PRO A 142 -13.67 27.14 -15.98
C PRO A 142 -12.14 27.13 -16.14
N ARG A 143 -11.44 26.58 -15.14
CA ARG A 143 -9.99 26.48 -15.16
C ARG A 143 -9.58 25.50 -16.27
N LYS A 144 -9.06 26.06 -17.36
CA LYS A 144 -8.53 25.38 -18.54
C LYS A 144 -7.53 24.28 -18.16
N GLU A 145 -7.68 23.15 -18.85
CA GLU A 145 -6.72 22.08 -19.11
C GLU A 145 -5.93 21.51 -17.91
N ARG A 146 -6.42 20.37 -17.43
CA ARG A 146 -5.54 19.34 -16.86
C ARG A 146 -4.53 18.95 -17.93
N LYS A 147 -3.32 19.52 -17.88
CA LYS A 147 -2.12 18.94 -18.49
C LYS A 147 -2.07 17.48 -18.06
N ARG A 148 -2.44 16.57 -18.97
CA ARG A 148 -2.06 15.17 -18.87
C ARG A 148 -0.56 15.21 -18.67
N ARG A 149 -0.07 14.72 -17.52
CA ARG A 149 1.35 14.43 -17.35
C ARG A 149 1.66 13.36 -18.39
N CYS A 150 2.08 13.79 -19.57
CA CYS A 150 2.78 12.95 -20.51
C CYS A 150 4.00 12.45 -19.74
N ILE A 151 4.01 11.15 -19.48
CA ILE A 151 5.21 10.47 -19.04
C ILE A 151 6.10 10.52 -20.29
N THR A 152 7.02 11.47 -20.31
CA THR A 152 7.99 11.63 -21.38
C THR A 152 8.92 10.44 -21.39
N THR A 153 8.98 9.76 -22.54
CA THR A 153 10.22 9.32 -23.22
C THR A 153 11.06 8.32 -22.40
N ILE A 154 10.90 7.01 -22.57
CA ILE A 154 11.67 6.19 -23.54
C ILE A 154 12.93 6.90 -24.06
N GLU A 155 14.00 6.85 -23.28
CA GLU A 155 15.36 6.61 -23.79
C GLU A 155 16.00 5.51 -22.95
#